data_AF-A0A953MAS1-F1
#
_entry.id   AF-A0A953MAS1-F1
#
_cell.length_a   1.000
_cell.length_b   1.000
_cell.length_c   1.000
_cell.angle_alpha   90.00
_cell.angle_beta   90.00
_cell.angle_gamma   90.00
#
_symmetry.space_group_name_H-M   'P 1'
#
loop_
_entity.id
_entity.type
_entity.pdbx_description
1 polymer ?
#
loop_
_entity_poly.entity_id
_entity_poly.type
_entity_poly.pdbx_seq_one_letter_code
_entity_poly.pdbx_strand_id
1 'polypeptide(L)'
;MRQILKLLHFIGLTIFLGSIITFVVISNLIEGASLENILFGRNVISAGTFLLTLPAMWLIAVTGIWMGYKKYGIKNRFFQLKFFLILLIVLNAHFFVTPAVTLATELAAQSYEQGNFLSSYYDAYMKESIFGAINVLLTITAAVIGVWRIGIKSTHNLLQK
;
A
#
# COMPACT_ATOMS: atom_id res chain seq x y z
N MET A 1 -9.15 -17.78 -17.50
CA MET A 1 -8.05 -16.80 -17.26
C MET A 1 -8.50 -15.43 -16.75
N ARG A 2 -9.42 -14.71 -17.41
CA ARG A 2 -9.76 -13.32 -17.01
C ARG A 2 -10.40 -13.21 -15.61
N GLN A 3 -11.20 -14.19 -15.21
CA GLN A 3 -11.83 -14.23 -13.87
C GLN A 3 -10.80 -14.49 -12.76
N ILE A 4 -9.85 -15.41 -12.97
CA ILE A 4 -8.75 -15.70 -12.03
C ILE A 4 -7.92 -14.44 -11.77
N LEU A 5 -7.55 -13.68 -12.82
CA LEU A 5 -6.79 -12.44 -12.65
C LEU A 5 -7.55 -11.37 -11.85
N LYS A 6 -8.86 -11.25 -12.06
CA LYS A 6 -9.70 -10.34 -11.26
C LYS A 6 -9.77 -10.78 -9.80
N LEU A 7 -9.91 -12.09 -9.56
CA LEU A 7 -9.94 -12.65 -8.21
C LEU A 7 -8.61 -12.38 -7.49
N LEU A 8 -7.47 -12.68 -8.13
CA LEU A 8 -6.14 -12.39 -7.58
C LEU A 8 -5.93 -10.89 -7.31
N HIS A 9 -6.36 -10.03 -8.23
CA HIS A 9 -6.30 -8.58 -8.04
C HIS A 9 -7.12 -8.12 -6.85
N PHE A 10 -8.32 -8.67 -6.68
CA PHE A 10 -9.21 -8.37 -5.56
C PHE A 10 -8.65 -8.88 -4.23
N ILE A 11 -8.15 -10.11 -4.19
CA ILE A 11 -7.46 -10.68 -3.02
C ILE A 11 -6.29 -9.78 -2.61
N GLY A 12 -5.45 -9.40 -3.58
CA GLY A 12 -4.35 -8.48 -3.35
C GLY A 12 -4.82 -7.16 -2.76
N LEU A 13 -5.87 -6.55 -3.33
CA LEU A 13 -6.43 -5.29 -2.84
C LEU A 13 -6.92 -5.39 -1.39
N THR A 14 -7.62 -6.48 -1.07
CA THR A 14 -8.14 -6.73 0.28
C THR A 14 -7.00 -6.91 1.29
N ILE A 15 -5.98 -7.71 0.97
CA ILE A 15 -4.82 -7.91 1.85
C ILE A 15 -4.05 -6.59 2.02
N PHE A 16 -3.82 -5.86 0.93
CA PHE A 16 -3.08 -4.60 0.97
C PHE A 16 -3.77 -3.56 1.85
N LEU A 17 -5.05 -3.26 1.60
CA LEU A 17 -5.78 -2.27 2.41
C LEU A 17 -6.04 -2.76 3.83
N GLY A 18 -6.37 -4.05 4.00
CA GLY A 18 -6.59 -4.65 5.31
C GLY A 18 -5.35 -4.58 6.19
N SER A 19 -4.17 -4.92 5.66
CA SER A 19 -2.91 -4.81 6.40
C SER A 19 -2.62 -3.38 6.86
N ILE A 20 -2.80 -2.40 5.99
CA ILE A 20 -2.56 -0.99 6.31
C ILE A 20 -3.51 -0.51 7.42
N ILE A 21 -4.81 -0.83 7.33
CA ILE A 21 -5.79 -0.47 8.38
C ILE A 21 -5.37 -1.09 9.72
N THR A 22 -5.00 -2.37 9.72
CA THR A 22 -4.51 -3.06 10.93
C THR A 22 -3.28 -2.37 11.51
N PHE A 23 -2.32 -1.94 10.67
CA PHE A 23 -1.10 -1.29 11.16
C PHE A 23 -1.35 0.12 11.69
N VAL A 24 -2.33 0.84 11.13
CA VAL A 24 -2.80 2.11 11.69
C VAL A 24 -3.38 1.87 13.09
N VAL A 25 -4.22 0.85 13.26
CA VAL A 25 -4.79 0.51 14.57
C VAL A 25 -3.70 0.13 15.56
N ILE A 26 -2.76 -0.75 15.17
CA ILE A 26 -1.62 -1.13 16.03
C ILE A 26 -0.80 0.10 16.42
N SER A 27 -0.52 1.01 15.48
CA SER A 27 0.25 2.23 15.77
C SER A 27 -0.44 3.12 16.81
N ASN A 28 -1.76 3.24 16.76
CA ASN A 28 -2.52 3.97 17.78
C ASN A 28 -2.52 3.26 19.14
N LEU A 29 -2.55 1.92 19.15
CA LEU A 29 -2.55 1.13 20.40
C LEU A 29 -1.21 1.15 21.13
N ILE A 30 -0.11 1.33 20.42
CA ILE A 30 1.23 1.39 21.02
C ILE A 30 1.69 2.82 21.34
N GLU A 31 0.93 3.84 20.96
CA GLU A 31 1.25 5.22 21.29
C GLU A 31 1.19 5.46 22.81
N GLY A 32 2.30 5.95 23.38
CA GLY A 32 2.43 6.14 24.84
C GLY A 32 2.51 4.85 25.65
N ALA A 33 2.62 3.68 25.02
CA ALA A 33 2.77 2.40 25.71
C ALA A 33 4.21 2.21 26.25
N SER A 34 4.44 1.12 26.98
CA SER A 34 5.79 0.73 27.40
C SER A 34 6.70 0.47 26.20
N LEU A 35 8.02 0.63 26.39
CA LEU A 35 9.02 0.38 25.34
C LEU A 35 8.91 -1.04 24.76
N GLU A 36 8.59 -2.02 25.60
CA GLU A 36 8.34 -3.41 25.19
C GLU A 36 7.17 -3.52 24.20
N ASN A 37 6.03 -2.88 24.53
CA ASN A 37 4.84 -2.90 23.69
C ASN A 37 5.04 -2.13 22.37
N ILE A 38 5.80 -1.02 22.42
CA ILE A 38 6.19 -0.28 21.22
C ILE A 38 7.04 -1.18 20.32
N LEU A 39 8.09 -1.81 20.84
CA LEU A 39 8.94 -2.73 20.08
C LEU A 39 8.14 -3.89 19.48
N PHE A 40 7.27 -4.52 20.27
CA PHE A 40 6.40 -5.60 19.79
C PHE A 40 5.52 -5.13 18.64
N GLY A 41 4.79 -4.03 18.80
CA GLY A 41 3.93 -3.48 17.75
C GLY A 41 4.69 -3.13 16.48
N ARG A 42 5.89 -2.55 16.62
CA ARG A 42 6.78 -2.24 15.49
C ARG A 42 7.31 -3.47 14.78
N ASN A 43 7.59 -4.55 15.49
CA ASN A 43 7.96 -5.83 14.89
C ASN A 43 6.80 -6.43 14.10
N VAL A 44 5.57 -6.36 14.63
CA VAL A 44 4.36 -6.82 13.92
C VAL A 44 4.11 -6.01 12.66
N ILE A 45 4.21 -4.67 12.73
CA ILE A 45 4.03 -3.79 11.57
C ILE A 45 5.12 -4.06 10.51
N SER A 46 6.37 -4.19 10.91
CA SER A 46 7.48 -4.47 9.99
C SER A 46 7.29 -5.83 9.31
N ALA A 47 7.10 -6.90 10.09
CA ALA A 47 6.86 -8.24 9.55
C ALA A 47 5.64 -8.26 8.62
N GLY A 48 4.53 -7.64 9.03
CA GLY A 48 3.33 -7.55 8.23
C GLY A 48 3.53 -6.74 6.93
N THR A 49 4.35 -5.69 6.95
CA THR A 49 4.70 -4.92 5.76
C THR A 49 5.41 -5.78 4.73
N PHE A 50 6.43 -6.55 5.15
CA PHE A 50 7.21 -7.39 4.26
C PHE A 50 6.50 -8.68 3.83
N LEU A 51 5.69 -9.27 4.70
CA LEU A 51 5.02 -10.56 4.45
C LEU A 51 3.63 -10.42 3.83
N LEU A 52 2.93 -9.32 4.05
CA LEU A 52 1.56 -9.11 3.57
C LEU A 52 1.44 -7.92 2.63
N THR A 53 1.82 -6.72 3.08
CA THR A 53 1.53 -5.48 2.34
C THR A 53 2.30 -5.40 1.02
N LEU A 54 3.63 -5.61 1.03
CA LEU A 54 4.43 -5.57 -0.19
C LEU A 54 4.09 -6.69 -1.18
N PRO A 55 3.93 -7.96 -0.77
CA PRO A 55 3.49 -9.01 -1.69
C PRO A 55 2.10 -8.73 -2.28
N ALA A 56 1.15 -8.24 -1.48
CA ALA A 56 -0.17 -7.87 -1.94
C ALA A 56 -0.13 -6.70 -2.93
N MET A 57 0.69 -5.67 -2.66
CA MET A 57 0.92 -4.56 -3.58
C MET A 57 1.44 -5.06 -4.93
N TRP A 58 2.43 -5.95 -4.94
CA TRP A 58 2.96 -6.54 -6.17
C TRP A 58 1.90 -7.36 -6.91
N LEU A 59 1.09 -8.13 -6.19
CA LEU A 59 -0.01 -8.89 -6.78
C LEU A 59 -1.01 -7.97 -7.49
N ILE A 60 -1.40 -6.85 -6.85
CA ILE A 60 -2.28 -5.83 -7.44
C ILE A 60 -1.62 -5.21 -8.67
N ALA A 61 -0.35 -4.80 -8.57
CA ALA A 61 0.39 -4.15 -9.64
C ALA A 61 0.47 -5.03 -10.89
N VAL A 62 0.95 -6.27 -10.74
CA VAL A 62 1.14 -7.22 -11.85
C VAL A 62 -0.20 -7.57 -12.49
N THR A 63 -1.21 -7.94 -11.69
CA THR A 63 -2.53 -8.28 -12.22
C THR A 63 -3.23 -7.09 -12.87
N GLY A 64 -3.08 -5.89 -12.29
CA GLY A 64 -3.64 -4.64 -12.79
C GLY A 64 -3.02 -4.21 -14.13
N ILE A 65 -1.69 -4.26 -14.23
CA ILE A 65 -0.95 -3.99 -15.47
C ILE A 65 -1.35 -5.00 -16.55
N TRP A 66 -1.35 -6.29 -16.22
CA TRP A 66 -1.68 -7.35 -17.19
C TRP A 66 -3.10 -7.19 -17.75
N MET A 67 -4.08 -6.98 -16.87
CA MET A 67 -5.46 -6.73 -17.28
C MET A 67 -5.61 -5.44 -18.11
N GLY A 68 -4.88 -4.39 -17.73
CA GLY A 68 -4.86 -3.12 -18.46
C GLY A 68 -4.27 -3.28 -19.86
N TYR A 69 -3.13 -3.95 -19.97
CA TYR A 69 -2.42 -4.19 -21.22
C TYR A 69 -3.30 -4.98 -22.19
N LYS A 70 -3.88 -6.11 -21.75
CA LYS A 70 -4.76 -6.92 -22.61
C LYS A 70 -6.03 -6.19 -23.06
N LYS A 71 -6.55 -5.24 -22.28
CA LYS A 71 -7.81 -4.55 -22.57
C LYS A 71 -7.61 -3.31 -23.46
N TYR A 72 -6.53 -2.55 -23.25
CA TYR A 72 -6.36 -1.23 -23.84
C TYR A 72 -5.15 -1.11 -24.76
N GLY A 73 -4.13 -1.96 -24.58
CA GLY A 73 -2.85 -1.84 -25.27
C GLY A 73 -1.98 -0.68 -24.76
N ILE A 74 -0.70 -0.69 -25.14
CA ILE A 74 0.33 0.21 -24.57
C ILE A 74 0.19 1.67 -25.02
N LYS A 75 -0.36 1.92 -26.21
CA LYS A 75 -0.57 3.27 -26.78
C LYS A 75 -1.77 4.01 -26.16
N ASN A 76 -2.56 3.35 -25.31
CA ASN A 76 -3.75 3.96 -24.74
C ASN A 76 -3.39 4.88 -23.57
N ARG A 77 -3.73 6.18 -23.66
CA ARG A 77 -3.44 7.19 -22.61
C ARG A 77 -3.92 6.78 -21.21
N PHE A 78 -5.03 6.07 -21.10
CA PHE A 78 -5.53 5.60 -19.80
C PHE A 78 -4.71 4.44 -19.23
N PHE A 79 -4.23 3.53 -20.09
CA PHE A 79 -3.31 2.50 -19.64
C PHE A 79 -2.02 3.14 -19.15
N GLN A 80 -1.49 4.12 -19.88
CA GLN A 80 -0.30 4.88 -19.47
C GLN A 80 -0.50 5.59 -18.14
N LEU A 81 -1.63 6.28 -17.92
CA LEU A 81 -1.95 6.92 -16.64
C LEU A 81 -2.00 5.90 -15.49
N LYS A 82 -2.69 4.77 -15.69
CA LYS A 82 -2.75 3.72 -14.67
C LYS A 82 -1.39 3.10 -14.38
N PHE A 83 -0.62 2.82 -15.43
CA PHE A 83 0.72 2.29 -15.32
C PHE A 83 1.62 3.26 -14.55
N PHE A 84 1.54 4.55 -14.84
CA PHE A 84 2.25 5.59 -14.13
C PHE A 84 1.87 5.64 -12.64
N LEU A 85 0.59 5.58 -12.30
CA LEU A 85 0.15 5.52 -10.90
C LEU A 85 0.68 4.27 -10.18
N ILE A 86 0.64 3.11 -10.84
CA ILE A 86 1.18 1.86 -10.28
C ILE A 86 2.69 1.99 -10.08
N LEU A 87 3.40 2.61 -11.01
CA LEU A 87 4.83 2.86 -10.87
C LEU A 87 5.11 3.76 -9.66
N LEU A 88 4.36 4.86 -9.48
CA LEU A 88 4.49 5.73 -8.32
C LEU A 88 4.26 4.99 -7.00
N ILE A 89 3.25 4.10 -6.94
CA ILE A 89 2.97 3.27 -5.76
C ILE A 89 4.17 2.37 -5.44
N VAL A 90 4.68 1.65 -6.44
CA VAL A 90 5.80 0.72 -6.25
C VAL A 90 7.07 1.46 -5.84
N LEU A 91 7.38 2.58 -6.48
CA LEU A 91 8.54 3.41 -6.17
C LEU A 91 8.42 4.01 -4.76
N ASN A 92 7.26 4.60 -4.43
CA ASN A 92 7.03 5.17 -3.11
C ASN A 92 7.17 4.12 -2.00
N ALA A 93 6.63 2.92 -2.22
CA ALA A 93 6.77 1.81 -1.28
C ALA A 93 8.23 1.41 -1.05
N HIS A 94 9.01 1.15 -2.10
CA HIS A 94 10.38 0.63 -1.95
C HIS A 94 11.39 1.69 -1.50
N PHE A 95 11.26 2.93 -1.96
CA PHE A 95 12.25 3.96 -1.69
C PHE A 95 11.95 4.80 -0.45
N PHE A 96 10.71 4.82 0.01
CA PHE A 96 10.30 5.69 1.12
C PHE A 96 9.61 4.94 2.26
N VAL A 97 8.60 4.11 1.96
CA VAL A 97 7.86 3.39 3.01
C VAL A 97 8.73 2.32 3.65
N THR A 98 9.34 1.42 2.86
CA THR A 98 10.13 0.31 3.38
C THR A 98 11.31 0.77 4.25
N PRO A 99 12.14 1.73 3.82
CA PRO A 99 13.22 2.24 4.67
C PRO A 99 12.71 2.92 5.94
N ALA A 100 11.58 3.64 5.87
CA ALA A 100 11.01 4.29 7.05
C ALA A 100 10.48 3.29 8.08
N VAL A 101 9.80 2.23 7.62
CA VAL A 101 9.33 1.13 8.48
C VAL A 101 10.50 0.45 9.18
N THR A 102 11.55 0.10 8.42
CA THR A 102 12.76 -0.52 8.98
C THR A 102 13.41 0.38 10.02
N LEU A 103 13.64 1.66 9.69
CA LEU A 103 14.27 2.62 10.59
C LEU A 103 13.44 2.83 11.87
N ALA A 104 12.12 2.98 11.78
CA ALA A 104 11.26 3.14 12.95
C ALA A 104 11.29 1.89 13.86
N THR A 105 11.39 0.69 13.28
CA THR A 105 11.50 -0.55 14.04
C THR A 105 12.88 -0.72 14.69
N GLU A 106 13.97 -0.36 14.00
CA GLU A 106 15.32 -0.34 14.57
C GLU A 106 15.44 0.64 15.73
N LEU A 107 14.88 1.85 15.60
CA LEU A 107 14.89 2.87 16.65
C LEU A 107 14.05 2.46 17.87
N ALA A 108 12.94 1.74 17.65
CA ALA A 108 12.18 1.15 18.74
C ALA A 108 12.99 0.07 19.49
N ALA A 109 13.73 -0.77 18.77
CA ALA A 109 14.62 -1.77 19.38
C ALA A 109 15.73 -1.11 20.20
N GLN A 110 16.39 -0.08 19.64
CA GLN A 110 17.41 0.68 20.36
C GLN A 110 16.87 1.38 21.60
N SER A 111 15.66 1.94 21.51
CA SER A 111 15.01 2.58 22.67
C SER A 111 14.76 1.58 23.80
N TYR A 112 14.31 0.36 23.44
CA TYR A 112 14.12 -0.72 24.40
C TYR A 112 15.44 -1.17 25.05
N GLU A 113 16.48 -1.41 24.25
CA GLU A 113 17.81 -1.83 24.75
C GLU A 113 18.44 -0.80 25.68
N GLN A 114 18.26 0.50 25.41
CA GLN A 114 18.80 1.58 26.23
C GLN A 114 17.92 1.94 27.42
N GLY A 115 16.71 1.38 27.51
CA GLY A 115 15.72 1.71 28.54
C GLY A 115 15.21 3.16 28.49
N ASN A 116 15.43 3.86 27.37
CA ASN A 116 15.02 5.25 27.17
C ASN A 116 14.43 5.46 25.78
N PHE A 117 13.39 6.27 25.68
CA PHE A 117 12.73 6.56 24.41
C PHE A 117 13.56 7.53 23.56
N LEU A 118 13.95 7.10 22.36
CA LEU A 118 14.70 7.93 21.42
C LEU A 118 13.75 8.88 20.67
N SER A 119 13.99 10.19 20.72
CA SER A 119 13.19 11.17 19.98
C SER A 119 13.22 10.95 18.46
N SER A 120 14.33 10.41 17.94
CA SER A 120 14.48 10.07 16.52
C SER A 120 13.48 9.02 16.03
N TYR A 121 12.92 8.20 16.93
CA TYR A 121 11.84 7.27 16.60
C TYR A 121 10.64 8.01 16.00
N TYR A 122 10.27 9.15 16.59
CA TYR A 122 9.10 9.91 16.14
C TYR A 122 9.29 10.44 14.72
N ASP A 123 10.49 10.89 14.36
CA ASP A 123 10.81 11.35 13.01
C ASP A 123 10.72 10.22 11.98
N ALA A 124 11.20 9.02 12.33
CA ALA A 124 11.11 7.85 11.47
C ALA A 124 9.66 7.38 11.30
N TYR A 125 8.90 7.32 12.40
CA TYR A 125 7.48 7.01 12.41
C TYR A 125 6.65 8.00 11.57
N MET A 126 6.95 9.30 11.66
CA MET A 126 6.29 10.33 10.85
C MET A 126 6.57 10.17 9.36
N LYS A 127 7.82 9.86 8.98
CA LYS A 127 8.14 9.54 7.58
C LYS A 127 7.35 8.35 7.09
N GLU A 128 7.31 7.27 7.84
CA GLU A 128 6.51 6.08 7.50
C GLU A 128 5.03 6.44 7.31
N SER A 129 4.44 7.18 8.26
CA SER A 129 3.03 7.56 8.21
C SER A 129 2.70 8.40 6.98
N ILE A 130 3.52 9.41 6.67
CA ILE A 130 3.35 10.29 5.51
C ILE A 130 3.45 9.49 4.21
N PHE A 131 4.54 8.72 4.02
CA PHE A 131 4.74 7.96 2.79
C PHE A 131 3.75 6.82 2.65
N GLY A 132 3.34 6.20 3.76
CA GLY A 132 2.27 5.22 3.81
C GLY A 132 0.93 5.81 3.36
N ALA A 133 0.55 6.98 3.88
CA ALA A 133 -0.66 7.70 3.50
C ALA A 133 -0.66 8.07 2.01
N ILE A 134 0.48 8.58 1.50
CA ILE A 134 0.66 8.85 0.07
C ILE A 134 0.44 7.57 -0.76
N ASN A 135 0.99 6.43 -0.32
CA ASN A 135 0.85 5.15 -1.02
C ASN A 135 -0.61 4.69 -1.09
N VAL A 136 -1.36 4.86 0.00
CA VAL A 136 -2.79 4.56 0.09
C VAL A 136 -3.58 5.45 -0.85
N LEU A 137 -3.34 6.76 -0.83
CA LEU A 137 -4.02 7.73 -1.69
C LEU A 137 -3.79 7.42 -3.17
N LEU A 138 -2.56 7.10 -3.57
CA LEU A 138 -2.25 6.68 -4.94
C LEU A 138 -3.01 5.40 -5.32
N THR A 139 -3.06 4.43 -4.42
CA THR A 139 -3.76 3.15 -4.64
C THR A 139 -5.26 3.35 -4.80
N ILE A 140 -5.89 4.13 -3.93
CA ILE A 140 -7.31 4.48 -4.02
C ILE A 140 -7.59 5.23 -5.32
N THR A 141 -6.75 6.20 -5.68
CA THR A 141 -6.88 6.96 -6.93
C THR A 141 -6.83 6.03 -8.14
N ALA A 142 -5.87 5.11 -8.18
CA ALA A 142 -5.74 4.12 -9.26
C ALA A 142 -6.95 3.18 -9.36
N ALA A 143 -7.54 2.81 -8.22
CA ALA A 143 -8.77 2.01 -8.15
C ALA A 143 -10.00 2.78 -8.67
N VAL A 144 -10.22 4.01 -8.18
CA VAL A 144 -11.34 4.89 -8.59
C VAL A 144 -11.30 5.16 -10.10
N ILE A 145 -10.14 5.55 -10.64
CA ILE A 145 -9.94 5.73 -12.09
C ILE A 145 -10.30 4.45 -12.87
N GLY A 146 -10.04 3.29 -12.27
CA GLY A 146 -10.44 1.99 -12.81
C GLY A 146 -11.94 1.80 -12.92
N VAL A 147 -12.68 2.13 -11.85
CA VAL A 147 -14.12 1.91 -11.74
C VAL A 147 -14.89 2.92 -12.59
N TRP A 148 -14.60 4.22 -12.48
CA TRP A 148 -15.34 5.27 -13.17
C TRP A 148 -15.34 5.12 -14.70
N ARG A 149 -14.22 4.71 -15.31
CA ARG A 149 -14.17 4.49 -16.76
C ARG A 149 -14.99 3.27 -17.21
N ILE A 150 -15.18 2.27 -16.34
CA ILE A 150 -16.05 1.12 -16.64
C ILE A 150 -17.52 1.56 -16.63
N GLY A 151 -17.91 2.41 -15.68
CA GLY A 151 -19.25 3.00 -15.60
C GLY A 151 -19.62 3.79 -16.85
N ILE A 152 -18.75 4.70 -17.30
CA ILE A 152 -19.02 5.57 -18.47
C ILE A 152 -19.21 4.76 -19.77
N LYS A 153 -18.43 3.68 -19.97
CA LYS A 153 -18.58 2.81 -21.16
C LYS A 153 -19.86 1.95 -21.12
N SER A 154 -20.33 1.59 -19.93
CA SER A 154 -21.58 0.83 -19.76
C SER A 154 -22.80 1.67 -20.14
N THR A 155 -22.82 2.94 -19.74
CA THR A 155 -23.93 3.85 -20.03
C THR A 155 -24.02 4.20 -21.51
N HIS A 156 -22.88 4.39 -22.19
CA HIS A 156 -22.89 4.71 -23.63
C HIS A 156 -23.45 3.58 -24.50
N ASN A 157 -23.23 2.31 -24.13
CA ASN A 157 -23.78 1.16 -24.88
C ASN A 157 -25.29 0.94 -24.64
N LEU A 158 -25.86 1.50 -23.56
CA LEU A 158 -27.30 1.42 -23.28
C LEU A 158 -28.10 2.50 -24.00
N LEU A 159 -27.47 3.61 -24.40
CA LEU A 159 -28.08 4.70 -25.15
C LEU A 159 -28.01 4.52 -26.68
N GLN A 160 -27.45 3.41 -27.15
CA GLN A 160 -27.35 3.05 -28.59
C GLN A 160 -28.17 1.80 -28.95
N LYS A 161 -29.00 1.31 -28.03
CA LYS A 161 -30.04 0.30 -28.29
C LYS A 161 -31.40 0.96 -28.19
#